data_AF-A0A3Q9NMB4-F1
#
_entry.id   AF-A0A3Q9NMB4-F1
#
_cell.length_a   1.000
_cell.length_b   1.000
_cell.length_c   1.000
_cell.angle_alpha   90.00
_cell.angle_beta   90.00
_cell.angle_gamma   90.00
#
_symmetry.space_group_name_H-M   'P 1'
#
loop_
_entity.id
_entity.type
_entity.pdbx_description
1 polymer ?
#
loop_
_entity_poly.entity_id
_entity_poly.type
_entity_poly.pdbx_seq_one_letter_code
_entity_poly.pdbx_strand_id
1 'polypeptide(L)'
;MLWLQGVTHKWIMGKPREASMPRFTLVTLLAAVLFFPTLTSAAQITASYDVNLNSSDPGLVVNSADIADNPFSFNLEEGESNYFTLFKIWTNEETVNSDDKDPQSISVDFNFTSPEALFGSVNGETDGVRKILLANYQAGHLTWGGPLDLVFGALGDGLLRVTLFDAVFNEGYIFGLHEGKTYGAKVKAKIELISDASQVSEPGTLALLGLGLLGLGLRARHRTN
;
A
#
# COMPACT_ATOMS: atom_id res chain seq x y z
N MET A 1 104.71 25.59 23.66
CA MET A 1 104.47 24.20 24.14
C MET A 1 103.37 23.62 23.26
N LEU A 2 103.76 22.65 22.41
CA LEU A 2 103.00 21.67 21.60
C LEU A 2 101.73 22.12 20.81
N TRP A 3 101.76 22.16 19.45
CA TRP A 3 101.41 21.09 18.45
C TRP A 3 99.88 20.81 18.41
N LEU A 4 99.10 20.64 17.31
CA LEU A 4 99.22 20.22 15.89
C LEU A 4 97.90 20.61 15.16
N GLN A 5 97.89 21.31 14.01
CA GLN A 5 97.63 20.82 12.62
C GLN A 5 96.42 19.86 12.41
N GLY A 6 95.54 20.00 11.41
CA GLY A 6 95.45 20.93 10.28
C GLY A 6 94.39 20.55 9.21
N VAL A 7 94.43 21.29 8.09
CA VAL A 7 94.02 20.96 6.68
C VAL A 7 92.50 20.87 6.39
N THR A 8 91.80 21.95 5.98
CA THR A 8 91.57 22.53 4.62
C THR A 8 90.96 21.60 3.57
N HIS A 9 89.87 22.02 2.89
CA HIS A 9 89.44 21.74 1.50
C HIS A 9 88.23 22.64 1.17
N LYS A 10 88.38 23.70 0.34
CA LYS A 10 88.08 23.80 -1.11
C LYS A 10 86.56 23.90 -1.51
N TRP A 11 86.19 25.12 -1.93
CA TRP A 11 85.50 25.51 -3.19
C TRP A 11 83.97 25.50 -3.42
N ILE A 12 83.61 26.56 -4.18
CA ILE A 12 82.52 26.75 -5.17
C ILE A 12 81.14 27.17 -4.65
N MET A 13 80.88 28.49 -4.74
CA MET A 13 79.52 29.03 -4.89
C MET A 13 79.01 28.74 -6.32
N GLY A 14 78.04 27.85 -6.44
CA GLY A 14 77.21 27.69 -7.64
C GLY A 14 75.94 28.56 -7.54
N LYS A 15 75.60 29.25 -8.64
CA LYS A 15 74.37 30.06 -8.81
C LYS A 15 73.08 29.24 -8.58
N PRO A 16 71.99 29.88 -8.12
CA PRO A 16 70.71 29.21 -7.89
C PRO A 16 70.06 28.76 -9.21
N ARG A 17 69.60 27.51 -9.26
CA ARG A 17 68.77 26.95 -10.33
C ARG A 17 67.33 27.44 -10.17
N GLU A 18 66.74 27.94 -11.26
CA GLU A 18 65.30 28.18 -11.41
C GLU A 18 64.52 26.92 -11.05
N ALA A 19 63.55 27.07 -10.14
CA ALA A 19 62.59 26.04 -9.83
C ALA A 19 61.42 26.11 -10.82
N SER A 20 61.25 25.07 -11.61
CA SER A 20 60.06 24.85 -12.44
C SER A 20 58.86 24.51 -11.56
N MET A 21 57.78 25.29 -11.69
CA MET A 21 56.48 24.97 -11.07
C MET A 21 55.71 23.94 -11.93
N PRO A 22 55.19 22.85 -11.35
CA PRO A 22 54.24 21.99 -12.05
C PRO A 22 52.84 22.64 -12.04
N ARG A 23 52.21 22.71 -13.22
CA ARG A 23 50.80 23.10 -13.37
C ARG A 23 49.92 21.94 -12.94
N PHE A 24 49.19 22.11 -11.83
CA PHE A 24 48.10 21.21 -11.45
C PHE A 24 46.82 21.63 -12.19
N THR A 25 46.42 20.84 -13.19
CA THR A 25 45.08 20.92 -13.79
C THR A 25 44.09 20.21 -12.88
N LEU A 26 43.26 21.00 -12.19
CA LEU A 26 42.14 20.52 -11.39
C LEU A 26 40.90 20.44 -12.29
N VAL A 27 40.52 19.25 -12.74
CA VAL A 27 39.18 18.99 -13.30
C VAL A 27 38.41 18.21 -12.24
N THR A 28 37.58 18.93 -11.48
CA THR A 28 36.63 18.33 -10.54
C THR A 28 35.27 18.28 -11.22
N LEU A 29 34.85 17.08 -11.66
CA LEU A 29 33.51 16.83 -12.14
C LEU A 29 32.58 16.68 -10.91
N LEU A 30 31.74 17.68 -10.66
CA LEU A 30 30.76 17.67 -9.58
C LEU A 30 29.55 16.82 -10.01
N ALA A 31 29.54 15.53 -9.65
CA ALA A 31 28.34 14.70 -9.70
C ALA A 31 27.55 14.92 -8.39
N ALA A 32 26.76 15.99 -8.32
CA ALA A 32 25.79 16.17 -7.26
C ALA A 32 24.58 15.26 -7.52
N VAL A 33 24.68 14.00 -7.07
CA VAL A 33 23.51 13.13 -6.94
C VAL A 33 22.67 13.72 -5.81
N LEU A 34 21.60 14.42 -6.17
CA LEU A 34 20.59 14.89 -5.23
C LEU A 34 19.85 13.66 -4.69
N PHE A 35 20.34 13.11 -3.58
CA PHE A 35 19.52 12.24 -2.72
C PHE A 35 18.46 13.13 -2.07
N PHE A 36 17.31 13.25 -2.71
CA PHE A 36 16.13 13.78 -2.04
C PHE A 36 15.65 12.69 -1.05
N PRO A 37 15.53 12.98 0.25
CA PRO A 37 14.78 12.10 1.13
C PRO A 37 13.33 12.09 0.62
N THR A 38 12.80 10.91 0.28
CA THR A 38 11.37 10.74 0.11
C THR A 38 10.74 11.01 1.46
N LEU A 39 9.99 12.10 1.58
CA LEU A 39 9.12 12.28 2.72
C LEU A 39 8.03 11.22 2.56
N THR A 40 8.09 10.16 3.38
CA THR A 40 6.93 9.27 3.54
C THR A 40 5.80 10.15 4.08
N SER A 41 4.73 10.26 3.31
CA SER A 41 3.52 10.98 3.70
C SER A 41 2.42 9.95 3.78
N ALA A 42 1.69 9.90 4.88
CA ALA A 42 0.54 9.02 4.99
C ALA A 42 -0.49 9.38 3.89
N ALA A 43 -0.86 8.39 3.08
CA ALA A 43 -1.91 8.51 2.10
C ALA A 43 -3.27 8.46 2.80
N GLN A 44 -4.17 9.38 2.45
CA GLN A 44 -5.54 9.32 2.94
C GLN A 44 -6.30 8.26 2.14
N ILE A 45 -6.77 7.24 2.83
CA ILE A 45 -7.68 6.23 2.29
C ILE A 45 -9.10 6.68 2.59
N THR A 46 -9.94 6.75 1.56
CA THR A 46 -11.37 7.00 1.72
C THR A 46 -12.13 6.00 0.89
N ALA A 47 -13.04 5.26 1.51
CA ALA A 47 -13.78 4.21 0.83
C ALA A 47 -15.16 3.98 1.43
N SER A 48 -15.97 3.26 0.67
CA SER A 48 -17.27 2.72 1.06
C SER A 48 -17.31 1.24 0.69
N TYR A 49 -18.26 0.50 1.28
CA TYR A 49 -18.49 -0.88 0.94
C TYR A 49 -19.98 -1.21 0.83
N ASP A 50 -20.31 -2.23 0.05
CA ASP A 50 -21.65 -2.83 0.00
C ASP A 50 -21.52 -4.36 0.17
N VAL A 51 -22.52 -5.00 0.78
CA VAL A 51 -22.50 -6.43 1.10
C VAL A 51 -23.62 -7.13 0.35
N ASN A 52 -23.26 -7.96 -0.63
CA ASN A 52 -24.21 -8.79 -1.36
C ASN A 52 -24.23 -10.18 -0.74
N LEU A 53 -25.42 -10.64 -0.35
CA LEU A 53 -25.58 -11.90 0.37
C LEU A 53 -26.82 -12.68 -0.11
N ASN A 54 -26.84 -13.98 0.17
CA ASN A 54 -28.03 -14.78 -0.02
C ASN A 54 -29.02 -14.56 1.14
N SER A 55 -30.08 -13.79 0.87
CA SER A 55 -31.11 -13.44 1.86
C SER A 55 -32.40 -14.25 1.71
N SER A 56 -32.38 -15.32 0.91
CA SER A 56 -33.55 -16.14 0.64
C SER A 56 -33.19 -17.59 0.34
N ASP A 57 -34.11 -18.50 0.64
CA ASP A 57 -34.00 -19.89 0.26
C ASP A 57 -33.95 -20.07 -1.27
N PRO A 58 -33.20 -21.06 -1.79
CA PRO A 58 -32.52 -22.13 -1.06
C PRO A 58 -31.15 -21.74 -0.46
N GLY A 59 -30.73 -22.47 0.58
CA GLY A 59 -29.45 -22.31 1.26
C GLY A 59 -29.53 -21.37 2.46
N LEU A 60 -28.46 -21.32 3.26
CA LEU A 60 -28.46 -20.61 4.54
C LEU A 60 -28.82 -19.13 4.35
N VAL A 61 -29.96 -18.71 4.88
CA VAL A 61 -30.45 -17.33 4.83
C VAL A 61 -29.65 -16.50 5.82
N VAL A 62 -28.86 -15.58 5.29
CA VAL A 62 -28.01 -14.69 6.08
C VAL A 62 -28.49 -13.25 6.02
N ASN A 63 -28.16 -12.53 7.08
CA ASN A 63 -28.46 -11.12 7.26
C ASN A 63 -27.17 -10.39 7.62
N SER A 64 -27.07 -9.12 7.23
CA SER A 64 -25.95 -8.26 7.57
C SER A 64 -26.42 -6.92 8.12
N ALA A 65 -25.55 -6.25 8.87
CA ALA A 65 -25.75 -4.87 9.31
C ALA A 65 -24.40 -4.22 9.58
N ASP A 66 -24.26 -2.98 9.11
CA ASP A 66 -23.06 -2.19 9.28
C ASP A 66 -22.69 -1.99 10.76
N ILE A 67 -21.38 -2.02 11.01
CA ILE A 67 -20.76 -1.68 12.29
C ILE A 67 -19.86 -0.45 12.11
N ALA A 68 -19.06 -0.42 11.04
CA ALA A 68 -18.23 0.72 10.70
C ALA A 68 -19.07 1.85 10.11
N ASP A 69 -18.53 3.07 10.19
CA ASP A 69 -19.00 4.16 9.36
C ASP A 69 -18.81 3.79 7.88
N ASN A 70 -19.82 4.10 7.06
CA ASN A 70 -19.83 3.81 5.64
C ASN A 70 -20.43 5.03 4.90
N PRO A 71 -19.60 5.90 4.29
CA PRO A 71 -18.16 5.75 4.01
C PRO A 71 -17.25 5.93 5.23
N PHE A 72 -16.03 5.39 5.15
CA PHE A 72 -14.95 5.54 6.13
C PHE A 72 -13.72 6.24 5.55
N SER A 73 -12.92 6.87 6.41
CA SER A 73 -11.65 7.51 6.03
C SER A 73 -10.60 7.37 7.13
N PHE A 74 -9.35 7.17 6.73
CA PHE A 74 -8.19 7.08 7.61
C PHE A 74 -6.90 7.31 6.82
N ASN A 75 -5.78 7.45 7.49
CA ASN A 75 -4.47 7.58 6.85
C ASN A 75 -3.67 6.28 7.00
N LEU A 76 -2.90 5.92 5.99
CA LEU A 76 -1.91 4.85 6.02
C LEU A 76 -0.60 5.33 5.41
N GLU A 77 0.52 5.01 6.04
CA GLU A 77 1.83 5.10 5.39
C GLU A 77 2.12 3.84 4.55
N GLU A 78 3.09 3.94 3.65
CA GLU A 78 3.55 2.78 2.87
C GLU A 78 4.06 1.67 3.81
N GLY A 79 3.58 0.45 3.59
CA GLY A 79 3.84 -0.71 4.43
C GLY A 79 2.96 -0.80 5.68
N GLU A 80 2.10 0.18 5.94
CA GLU A 80 1.16 0.13 7.06
C GLU A 80 -0.15 -0.58 6.73
N SER A 81 -0.81 -1.06 7.78
CA SER A 81 -2.14 -1.63 7.67
C SER A 81 -3.02 -1.23 8.84
N ASN A 82 -4.32 -1.23 8.59
CA ASN A 82 -5.32 -0.95 9.62
C ASN A 82 -6.43 -2.00 9.59
N TYR A 83 -6.97 -2.29 10.78
CA TYR A 83 -8.00 -3.30 10.99
C TYR A 83 -9.35 -2.64 11.24
N PHE A 84 -10.34 -3.05 10.46
CA PHE A 84 -11.71 -2.57 10.56
C PHE A 84 -12.66 -3.70 10.90
N THR A 85 -13.70 -3.39 11.66
CA THR A 85 -14.88 -4.26 11.73
C THR A 85 -15.92 -3.64 10.83
N LEU A 86 -16.16 -4.24 9.66
CA LEU A 86 -17.04 -3.66 8.65
C LEU A 86 -18.50 -3.82 9.08
N PHE A 87 -18.97 -5.07 9.13
CA PHE A 87 -20.37 -5.38 9.40
C PHE A 87 -20.49 -6.60 10.32
N LYS A 88 -21.69 -6.80 10.85
CA LYS A 88 -22.10 -8.02 11.54
C LYS A 88 -22.84 -8.92 10.54
N ILE A 89 -22.56 -10.21 10.56
CA ILE A 89 -23.31 -11.24 9.84
C ILE A 89 -24.01 -12.18 10.83
N TRP A 90 -25.23 -12.59 10.53
CA TRP A 90 -25.98 -13.57 11.32
C TRP A 90 -27.03 -14.29 10.47
N THR A 91 -27.62 -15.36 11.02
CA THR A 91 -28.84 -15.99 10.49
C THR A 91 -29.96 -15.93 11.53
N ASN A 92 -31.22 -15.92 11.06
CA ASN A 92 -32.40 -16.08 11.91
C ASN A 92 -32.96 -17.50 11.84
N GLU A 93 -32.24 -18.44 11.23
CA GLU A 93 -32.65 -19.82 11.21
C GLU A 93 -32.34 -20.52 12.53
N GLU A 94 -33.25 -21.38 12.96
CA GLU A 94 -33.13 -22.15 14.21
C GLU A 94 -32.33 -23.45 14.02
N THR A 95 -32.15 -23.94 12.79
CA THR A 95 -31.52 -25.23 12.50
C THR A 95 -30.94 -25.25 11.09
N VAL A 96 -29.74 -25.83 10.95
CA VAL A 96 -29.12 -26.16 9.66
C VAL A 96 -29.81 -27.39 9.06
N ASN A 97 -30.56 -27.14 7.99
CA ASN A 97 -31.24 -28.12 7.15
C ASN A 97 -30.29 -28.70 6.10
N SER A 98 -30.85 -29.37 5.10
CA SER A 98 -30.04 -30.06 4.08
C SER A 98 -29.53 -29.11 3.01
N ASP A 99 -30.35 -28.15 2.61
CA ASP A 99 -30.06 -27.12 1.63
C ASP A 99 -29.10 -26.06 2.18
N ASP A 100 -29.15 -25.78 3.48
CA ASP A 100 -28.24 -24.82 4.12
C ASP A 100 -26.76 -25.21 4.00
N LYS A 101 -26.47 -26.49 3.77
CA LYS A 101 -25.11 -27.02 3.64
C LYS A 101 -24.49 -26.77 2.27
N ASP A 102 -25.30 -26.37 1.29
CA ASP A 102 -24.82 -26.03 -0.04
C ASP A 102 -24.30 -24.58 -0.02
N PRO A 103 -23.01 -24.35 -0.33
CA PRO A 103 -22.41 -23.02 -0.26
C PRO A 103 -23.14 -22.01 -1.14
N GLN A 104 -23.47 -20.86 -0.56
CA GLN A 104 -24.08 -19.73 -1.25
C GLN A 104 -23.08 -18.58 -1.38
N SER A 105 -23.14 -17.86 -2.48
CA SER A 105 -22.21 -16.76 -2.75
C SER A 105 -22.45 -15.57 -1.82
N ILE A 106 -21.36 -14.95 -1.36
CA ILE A 106 -21.37 -13.65 -0.69
C ILE A 106 -20.24 -12.79 -1.29
N SER A 107 -20.47 -11.49 -1.44
CA SER A 107 -19.42 -10.57 -1.84
C SER A 107 -19.46 -9.27 -1.06
N VAL A 108 -18.29 -8.65 -0.92
CA VAL A 108 -18.18 -7.27 -0.44
C VAL A 108 -17.56 -6.44 -1.55
N ASP A 109 -18.34 -5.48 -2.06
CA ASP A 109 -17.91 -4.56 -3.09
C ASP A 109 -17.31 -3.33 -2.42
N PHE A 110 -16.05 -3.03 -2.71
CA PHE A 110 -15.36 -1.84 -2.22
C PHE A 110 -15.29 -0.77 -3.30
N ASN A 111 -15.57 0.46 -2.88
CA ASN A 111 -15.43 1.66 -3.71
C ASN A 111 -14.54 2.66 -2.98
N PHE A 112 -13.28 2.77 -3.42
CA PHE A 112 -12.31 3.73 -2.94
C PHE A 112 -12.40 5.01 -3.77
N THR A 113 -12.43 6.16 -3.11
CA THR A 113 -12.37 7.48 -3.76
C THR A 113 -11.02 8.17 -3.56
N SER A 114 -10.18 7.66 -2.67
CA SER A 114 -8.83 8.15 -2.38
C SER A 114 -7.94 6.97 -1.96
N PRO A 115 -6.68 6.88 -2.44
CA PRO A 115 -5.91 7.89 -3.18
C PRO A 115 -6.32 8.08 -4.66
N GLU A 116 -7.02 7.11 -5.23
CA GLU A 116 -7.61 7.16 -6.58
C GLU A 116 -8.98 6.46 -6.56
N ALA A 117 -9.78 6.66 -7.60
CA ALA A 117 -11.04 5.93 -7.78
C ALA A 117 -10.75 4.46 -8.13
N LEU A 118 -10.88 3.56 -7.16
CA LEU A 118 -10.63 2.12 -7.32
C LEU A 118 -11.86 1.33 -6.91
N PHE A 119 -12.15 0.27 -7.66
CA PHE A 119 -13.31 -0.59 -7.42
C PHE A 119 -12.88 -2.05 -7.47
N GLY A 120 -13.43 -2.86 -6.58
CA GLY A 120 -13.21 -4.29 -6.61
C GLY A 120 -14.03 -5.02 -5.57
N SER A 121 -14.15 -6.33 -5.73
CA SER A 121 -14.99 -7.17 -4.88
C SER A 121 -14.16 -8.27 -4.24
N VAL A 122 -14.38 -8.50 -2.95
CA VAL A 122 -13.92 -9.72 -2.28
C VAL A 122 -15.08 -10.72 -2.32
N ASN A 123 -14.87 -11.84 -2.99
CA ASN A 123 -15.87 -12.91 -3.09
C ASN A 123 -15.62 -13.96 -2.01
N GLY A 124 -16.69 -14.58 -1.54
CA GLY A 124 -16.68 -15.66 -0.56
C GLY A 124 -17.93 -16.51 -0.66
N GLU A 125 -18.06 -17.40 0.32
CA GLU A 125 -19.18 -18.32 0.43
C GLU A 125 -19.70 -18.36 1.87
N THR A 126 -21.00 -18.60 2.02
CA THR A 126 -21.65 -18.92 3.28
C THR A 126 -22.34 -20.27 3.21
N ASP A 127 -22.15 -21.09 4.23
CA ASP A 127 -22.77 -22.41 4.35
C ASP A 127 -23.10 -22.73 5.82
N GLY A 128 -24.09 -23.59 6.02
CA GLY A 128 -24.47 -24.15 7.30
C GLY A 128 -23.70 -25.44 7.58
N VAL A 129 -23.06 -25.53 8.73
CA VAL A 129 -22.34 -26.72 9.17
C VAL A 129 -23.09 -27.41 10.30
N ARG A 130 -23.22 -28.75 10.22
CA ARG A 130 -23.81 -29.58 11.27
C ARG A 130 -22.95 -30.81 11.55
N LYS A 131 -22.56 -31.01 12.83
CA LYS A 131 -21.75 -32.15 13.29
C LYS A 131 -22.48 -32.94 14.39
N ILE A 132 -22.76 -34.21 14.12
CA ILE A 132 -23.58 -35.08 15.00
C ILE A 132 -22.73 -35.79 16.08
N LEU A 133 -21.41 -35.89 15.89
CA LEU A 133 -20.52 -36.68 16.76
C LEU A 133 -20.29 -36.07 18.16
N LEU A 134 -20.43 -34.75 18.35
CA LEU A 134 -20.31 -34.07 19.65
C LEU A 134 -21.41 -33.03 19.80
N ALA A 135 -22.39 -33.28 20.68
CA ALA A 135 -23.42 -32.33 21.09
C ALA A 135 -24.29 -31.72 19.97
N ASN A 136 -24.45 -32.40 18.81
CA ASN A 136 -25.22 -31.88 17.67
C ASN A 136 -24.88 -30.42 17.31
N TYR A 137 -23.59 -30.12 17.23
CA TYR A 137 -23.09 -28.79 16.90
C TYR A 137 -23.61 -28.29 15.56
N GLN A 138 -24.04 -27.03 15.51
CA GLN A 138 -24.49 -26.33 14.32
C GLN A 138 -23.91 -24.92 14.29
N ALA A 139 -23.55 -24.42 13.10
CA ALA A 139 -23.09 -23.05 12.91
C ALA A 139 -23.27 -22.59 11.46
N GLY A 140 -23.31 -21.27 11.24
CA GLY A 140 -23.05 -20.68 9.93
C GLY A 140 -21.57 -20.41 9.76
N HIS A 141 -21.04 -20.74 8.59
CA HIS A 141 -19.67 -20.47 8.18
C HIS A 141 -19.65 -19.40 7.11
N LEU A 142 -18.63 -18.55 7.17
CA LEU A 142 -18.30 -17.55 6.17
C LEU A 142 -16.84 -17.70 5.81
N THR A 143 -16.55 -18.00 4.55
CA THR A 143 -15.19 -18.19 4.03
C THR A 143 -14.95 -17.25 2.86
N TRP A 144 -13.83 -16.53 2.87
CA TRP A 144 -13.45 -15.64 1.77
C TRP A 144 -12.47 -16.32 0.79
N GLY A 145 -12.58 -16.00 -0.49
CA GLY A 145 -11.76 -16.60 -1.56
C GLY A 145 -10.33 -16.08 -1.65
N GLY A 146 -10.00 -15.02 -0.90
CA GLY A 146 -8.66 -14.42 -0.89
C GLY A 146 -8.70 -12.90 -0.76
N PRO A 147 -7.53 -12.25 -0.73
CA PRO A 147 -7.44 -10.79 -0.70
C PRO A 147 -7.82 -10.18 -2.05
N LEU A 148 -8.28 -8.93 -2.01
CA LEU A 148 -8.44 -8.06 -3.16
C LEU A 148 -7.22 -7.14 -3.27
N ASP A 149 -6.54 -7.21 -4.42
CA ASP A 149 -5.40 -6.37 -4.76
C ASP A 149 -5.83 -5.30 -5.77
N LEU A 150 -5.65 -4.03 -5.39
CA LEU A 150 -5.98 -2.87 -6.20
C LEU A 150 -4.70 -2.13 -6.55
N VAL A 151 -4.33 -2.18 -7.82
CA VAL A 151 -3.18 -1.45 -8.37
C VAL A 151 -3.63 -0.05 -8.75
N PHE A 152 -2.84 0.96 -8.39
CA PHE A 152 -3.15 2.37 -8.65
C PHE A 152 -1.90 3.19 -9.01
N GLY A 153 -2.11 4.44 -9.42
CA GLY A 153 -1.03 5.34 -9.83
C GLY A 153 -0.69 5.25 -11.31
N ALA A 154 -0.18 6.36 -11.87
CA ALA A 154 0.07 6.50 -13.30
C ALA A 154 1.09 5.50 -13.87
N LEU A 155 1.99 5.00 -13.02
CA LEU A 155 2.99 3.99 -13.39
C LEU A 155 2.57 2.56 -13.00
N GLY A 156 1.42 2.40 -12.33
CA GLY A 156 0.93 1.10 -11.83
C GLY A 156 1.80 0.50 -10.73
N ASP A 157 2.42 1.36 -9.92
CA ASP A 157 3.35 0.99 -8.84
C ASP A 157 2.74 1.10 -7.44
N GLY A 158 1.58 1.75 -7.30
CA GLY A 158 0.79 1.74 -6.07
C GLY A 158 0.01 0.43 -5.93
N LEU A 159 -0.01 -0.13 -4.72
CA LEU A 159 -0.75 -1.35 -4.41
C LEU A 159 -1.45 -1.24 -3.06
N LEU A 160 -2.78 -1.31 -3.10
CA LEU A 160 -3.64 -1.40 -1.92
C LEU A 160 -4.22 -2.82 -1.83
N ARG A 161 -4.09 -3.46 -0.67
CA ARG A 161 -4.62 -4.80 -0.42
C ARG A 161 -5.73 -4.76 0.62
N VAL A 162 -6.84 -5.41 0.31
CA VAL A 162 -7.96 -5.63 1.23
C VAL A 162 -8.07 -7.12 1.52
N THR A 163 -7.95 -7.49 2.79
CA THR A 163 -8.12 -8.87 3.25
C THR A 163 -9.31 -8.95 4.18
N LEU A 164 -10.29 -9.78 3.84
CA LEU A 164 -11.39 -10.12 4.75
C LEU A 164 -11.06 -11.37 5.55
N PHE A 165 -11.56 -11.43 6.78
CA PHE A 165 -11.36 -12.57 7.66
C PHE A 165 -12.62 -13.43 7.73
N ASP A 166 -12.41 -14.74 7.63
CA ASP A 166 -13.44 -15.76 7.80
C ASP A 166 -14.10 -15.65 9.17
N ALA A 167 -15.34 -16.12 9.25
CA ALA A 167 -16.11 -16.07 10.47
C ALA A 167 -17.00 -17.30 10.64
N VAL A 168 -17.25 -17.65 11.89
CA VAL A 168 -18.27 -18.61 12.29
C VAL A 168 -19.31 -17.84 13.09
N PHE A 169 -20.59 -18.01 12.77
CA PHE A 169 -21.70 -17.25 13.37
C PHE A 169 -22.84 -18.17 13.81
N ASN A 170 -23.65 -17.67 14.76
CA ASN A 170 -24.86 -18.31 15.26
C ASN A 170 -24.63 -19.75 15.77
N GLU A 171 -23.44 -20.01 16.32
CA GLU A 171 -23.05 -21.32 16.85
C GLU A 171 -24.02 -21.80 17.92
N GLY A 172 -24.49 -23.04 17.78
CA GLY A 172 -25.41 -23.67 18.71
C GLY A 172 -25.10 -25.15 18.94
N TYR A 173 -25.60 -25.66 20.06
CA TYR A 173 -25.39 -27.03 20.52
C TYR A 173 -26.71 -27.62 21.00
N ILE A 174 -26.91 -28.91 20.75
CA ILE A 174 -28.01 -29.76 21.26
C ILE A 174 -29.40 -29.37 20.72
N PHE A 175 -29.75 -28.08 20.67
CA PHE A 175 -31.07 -27.55 20.37
C PHE A 175 -31.19 -26.76 19.07
N GLY A 176 -30.16 -26.74 18.22
CA GLY A 176 -30.18 -25.96 16.98
C GLY A 176 -29.06 -24.92 16.92
N LEU A 177 -29.22 -23.95 16.01
CA LEU A 177 -28.46 -22.72 15.95
C LEU A 177 -28.96 -21.75 17.02
N HIS A 178 -28.09 -20.87 17.51
CA HIS A 178 -28.56 -19.71 18.26
C HIS A 178 -28.93 -18.60 17.26
N GLU A 179 -30.21 -18.41 16.98
CA GLU A 179 -30.69 -17.45 16.00
C GLU A 179 -30.45 -15.98 16.39
N GLY A 180 -30.45 -15.12 15.37
CA GLY A 180 -30.54 -13.68 15.54
C GLY A 180 -29.20 -12.96 15.68
N LYS A 181 -29.28 -11.63 15.58
CA LYS A 181 -28.12 -10.73 15.53
C LYS A 181 -27.20 -10.84 16.74
N THR A 182 -27.70 -11.21 17.92
CA THR A 182 -26.89 -11.29 19.15
C THR A 182 -25.76 -12.31 19.01
N TYR A 183 -26.05 -13.46 18.40
CA TYR A 183 -25.12 -14.58 18.20
C TYR A 183 -24.38 -14.53 16.86
N GLY A 184 -24.60 -13.49 16.07
CA GLY A 184 -23.86 -13.23 14.84
C GLY A 184 -22.37 -12.94 15.05
N ALA A 185 -21.60 -13.02 13.98
CA ALA A 185 -20.17 -12.72 13.97
C ALA A 185 -19.87 -11.32 13.41
N LYS A 186 -18.74 -10.77 13.83
CA LYS A 186 -18.21 -9.50 13.31
C LYS A 186 -17.22 -9.79 12.19
N VAL A 187 -17.53 -9.35 10.97
CA VAL A 187 -16.62 -9.49 9.83
C VAL A 187 -15.58 -8.40 9.88
N LYS A 188 -14.32 -8.82 9.92
CA LYS A 188 -13.17 -7.92 9.98
C LYS A 188 -12.52 -7.79 8.61
N ALA A 189 -11.93 -6.63 8.36
CA ALA A 189 -11.10 -6.36 7.21
C ALA A 189 -9.73 -5.85 7.68
N LYS A 190 -8.68 -6.21 6.96
CA LYS A 190 -7.36 -5.57 7.02
C LYS A 190 -7.18 -4.83 5.70
N ILE A 191 -6.99 -3.51 5.77
CA ILE A 191 -6.62 -2.70 4.61
C ILE A 191 -5.15 -2.33 4.78
N GLU A 192 -4.35 -2.61 3.76
CA GLU A 192 -2.89 -2.46 3.77
C GLU A 192 -2.43 -1.70 2.54
N LEU A 193 -1.65 -0.65 2.75
CA LEU A 193 -0.99 0.08 1.68
C LEU A 193 0.38 -0.58 1.47
N ILE A 194 0.48 -1.50 0.51
CA ILE A 194 1.71 -2.26 0.28
C ILE A 194 2.79 -1.38 -0.34
N SER A 195 2.41 -0.59 -1.33
CA SER A 195 3.25 0.41 -1.97
C SER A 195 2.42 1.65 -2.26
N ASP A 196 2.97 2.83 -1.97
CA ASP A 196 2.35 4.08 -2.42
C ASP A 196 2.78 4.38 -3.87
N ALA A 197 1.89 4.99 -4.65
CA ALA A 197 2.17 5.30 -6.03
C ALA A 197 3.24 6.39 -6.12
N SER A 198 4.25 6.20 -6.98
CA SER A 198 5.25 7.25 -7.16
C SER A 198 4.63 8.46 -7.83
N GLN A 199 4.94 9.65 -7.30
CA GLN A 199 4.52 10.89 -7.95
C GLN A 199 5.38 11.11 -9.19
N VAL A 200 4.75 11.04 -10.36
CA VAL A 200 5.40 11.43 -11.61
C VAL A 200 5.70 12.93 -11.54
N SER A 201 6.99 13.25 -11.42
CA SER A 201 7.48 14.61 -11.34
C SER A 201 7.20 15.36 -12.64
N GLU A 202 6.10 16.11 -12.69
CA GLU A 202 5.80 17.09 -13.75
C GLU A 202 6.65 18.39 -13.78
N PRO A 203 7.72 18.64 -12.99
CA PRO A 203 8.50 19.87 -13.17
C PRO A 203 9.38 19.91 -14.43
N GLY A 204 9.81 18.76 -14.97
CA GLY A 204 10.81 18.72 -16.04
C GLY A 204 10.27 19.09 -17.42
N THR A 205 9.08 18.61 -17.77
CA THR A 205 8.44 18.81 -19.08
C THR A 205 7.96 20.24 -19.27
N LEU A 206 7.39 20.87 -18.23
CA LEU A 206 7.01 22.28 -18.27
C LEU A 206 8.24 23.20 -18.30
N ALA A 207 9.31 22.86 -17.58
CA ALA A 207 10.56 23.60 -17.66
C ALA A 207 11.19 23.49 -19.06
N LEU A 208 11.21 22.29 -19.66
CA LEU A 208 11.69 22.08 -21.03
C LEU A 208 10.79 22.75 -22.08
N LEU A 209 9.47 22.72 -21.91
CA LEU A 209 8.53 23.43 -22.76
C LEU A 209 8.71 24.95 -22.65
N GLY A 210 8.87 25.47 -21.44
CA GLY A 210 9.16 26.87 -21.16
C GLY A 210 10.48 27.32 -21.79
N LEU A 211 11.55 26.53 -21.64
CA LEU A 211 12.84 26.79 -22.29
C LEU A 211 12.75 26.68 -23.82
N GLY A 212 11.99 25.72 -24.35
CA GLY A 212 11.76 25.55 -25.78
C GLY A 212 11.01 26.72 -26.41
N LEU A 213 9.96 27.22 -25.75
CA LEU A 213 9.21 28.39 -26.16
C LEU A 213 10.03 29.69 -26.07
N LEU A 214 10.84 29.84 -25.01
CA LEU A 214 11.81 30.94 -24.89
C LEU A 214 12.84 30.91 -26.03
N GLY A 215 13.38 29.74 -26.35
CA GLY A 215 14.34 29.57 -27.46
C GLY A 215 13.73 29.90 -28.83
N LEU A 216 12.48 29.49 -29.09
CA LEU A 216 11.76 29.82 -30.31
C LEU A 216 11.42 31.32 -30.42
N GLY A 217 11.01 31.95 -29.32
CA GLY A 217 10.75 33.39 -29.26
C GLY A 217 11.99 34.23 -29.56
N LEU A 218 13.15 33.86 -28.99
CA LEU A 218 14.43 34.52 -29.27
C LEU A 218 14.88 34.34 -30.73
N ARG A 219 14.65 33.15 -31.32
CA ARG A 219 14.98 32.86 -32.72
C ARG A 219 14.07 33.60 -33.72
N ALA A 220 12.79 33.78 -33.41
CA ALA A 220 11.85 34.54 -34.24
C ALA A 220 12.24 36.02 -34.32
N ARG A 221 12.66 36.61 -33.19
CA ARG A 221 13.10 38.01 -33.11
C ARG A 221 14.37 38.32 -33.92
N HIS A 222 15.23 37.32 -34.13
CA HIS A 222 16.46 37.48 -34.90
C HIS A 222 16.26 37.43 -36.43
N ARG A 223 15.05 37.08 -36.89
CA ARG A 223 14.67 37.03 -38.32
C ARG A 223 13.98 38.29 -38.82
N THR A 224 13.57 39.18 -37.93
CA THR A 224 12.86 40.43 -38.25
C THR A 224 13.75 41.68 -38.26
N ASN A 225 15.07 41.51 -38.12
CA ASN A 225 16.10 42.53 -38.38
C ASN A 225 16.94 42.09 -39.57
#